data_AF-A0A543PHH6-F1
#
_entry.id   AF-A0A543PHH6-F1
#
_cell.length_a   1.000
_cell.length_b   1.000
_cell.length_c   1.000
_cell.angle_alpha   90.00
_cell.angle_beta   90.00
_cell.angle_gamma   90.00
#
_symmetry.space_group_name_H-M   'P 1'
#
loop_
_entity.id
_entity.type
_entity.pdbx_description
1 polymer ?
#
loop_
_entity_poly.entity_id
_entity_poly.type
_entity_poly.pdbx_seq_one_letter_code
_entity_poly.pdbx_strand_id
1 'polypeptide(L)'
;MRPTSPGAAGPTVRVGSVFSRLLTPKWLLLHLLVAAMFVATFFLGYWQLTKAEAGGGAVNWSYALQWPLYGFMGLWFYLRMVRIEMHRDPDDDRPSTEVVLYQRPRIDTSGDPELAAYNAYLAELNERALGQRNAGHGR
;
A
#
# COMPACT_ATOMS: atom_id res chain seq x y z
N MET A 1 -53.45 0.03 8.30
CA MET A 1 -52.43 0.93 8.89
C MET A 1 -51.16 0.11 9.10
N ARG A 2 -50.06 0.47 8.40
CA ARG A 2 -48.76 -0.19 8.54
C ARG A 2 -47.97 0.58 9.62
N PRO A 3 -47.47 -0.05 10.70
CA PRO A 3 -46.66 0.65 11.69
C PRO A 3 -45.34 1.08 11.04
N THR A 4 -44.98 2.35 11.21
CA THR A 4 -43.69 2.91 10.81
C THR A 4 -42.61 2.40 11.75
N SER A 5 -41.61 1.70 11.20
CA SER A 5 -40.42 1.30 11.95
C SER A 5 -39.66 2.54 12.46
N PRO A 6 -39.19 2.55 13.72
CA PRO A 6 -38.36 3.63 14.23
C PRO A 6 -37.02 3.63 13.48
N GLY A 7 -36.58 4.82 13.07
CA GLY A 7 -35.35 5.03 12.32
C GLY A 7 -34.15 4.36 12.99
N ALA A 8 -33.44 3.55 12.23
CA ALA A 8 -32.12 3.06 12.62
C ALA A 8 -31.22 4.27 12.87
N ALA A 9 -30.88 4.51 14.14
CA ALA A 9 -29.85 5.45 14.53
C ALA A 9 -28.58 5.05 13.77
N GLY A 10 -28.11 5.94 12.88
CA GLY A 10 -26.87 5.71 12.14
C GLY A 10 -25.71 5.44 13.10
N PRO A 11 -24.71 4.63 12.70
CA PRO A 11 -23.59 4.29 13.56
C PRO A 11 -22.87 5.57 13.97
N THR A 12 -23.02 5.97 15.24
CA THR A 12 -22.19 6.99 15.85
C THR A 12 -20.78 6.42 15.92
N VAL A 13 -19.95 6.72 14.92
CA VAL A 13 -18.51 6.45 14.98
C VAL A 13 -17.98 7.22 16.18
N ARG A 14 -17.73 6.49 17.28
CA ARG A 14 -17.26 7.06 18.54
C ARG A 14 -15.89 7.67 18.26
N VAL A 15 -15.82 8.99 18.16
CA VAL A 15 -14.57 9.76 17.98
C VAL A 15 -13.49 9.34 19.00
N GLY A 16 -13.88 8.83 20.17
CA GLY A 16 -12.96 8.26 21.16
C GLY A 16 -12.19 6.99 20.73
N SER A 17 -12.71 6.18 19.80
CA SER A 17 -12.00 4.97 19.35
C SER A 17 -10.84 5.29 18.40
N VAL A 18 -11.02 6.28 17.52
CA VAL A 18 -9.98 6.68 16.56
C VAL A 18 -8.78 7.33 17.24
N PHE A 19 -9.00 8.16 18.27
CA PHE A 19 -7.90 8.73 19.05
C PHE A 19 -7.13 7.68 19.87
N SER A 20 -7.83 6.64 20.36
CA SER A 20 -7.19 5.54 21.09
C SER A 20 -6.23 4.72 20.21
N ARG A 21 -6.51 4.61 18.90
CA ARG A 21 -5.62 3.92 17.94
C ARG A 21 -4.28 4.64 17.77
N LEU A 22 -4.30 5.98 17.73
CA LEU A 22 -3.10 6.82 17.60
C LEU A 22 -2.28 6.90 18.90
N LEU A 23 -2.87 6.49 20.04
CA LEU A 23 -2.19 6.43 21.33
C LEU A 23 -1.60 5.05 21.64
N THR A 24 -1.64 4.10 20.68
CA THR A 24 -0.96 2.82 20.86
C THR A 24 0.56 3.01 20.96
N PRO A 25 1.30 2.14 21.67
CA PRO A 25 2.75 2.29 21.87
C PRO A 25 3.54 2.41 20.56
N LYS A 26 3.11 1.68 19.52
CA LYS A 26 3.67 1.75 18.17
C LYS A 26 3.54 3.17 17.60
N TRP A 27 2.35 3.76 17.67
CA TRP A 27 2.10 5.10 17.16
C TRP A 27 2.83 6.16 17.98
N LEU A 28 2.92 6.02 19.30
CA LEU A 28 3.72 6.90 20.15
C LEU A 28 5.20 6.91 19.74
N LEU A 29 5.79 5.74 19.50
CA LEU A 29 7.16 5.64 19.00
C LEU A 29 7.33 6.33 17.65
N LEU A 30 6.36 6.19 16.74
CA LEU A 30 6.37 6.88 15.45
C LEU A 30 6.27 8.41 15.61
N HIS A 31 5.41 8.91 16.49
CA HIS A 31 5.33 10.35 16.80
C HIS A 31 6.67 10.87 17.30
N LEU A 32 7.30 10.17 18.25
CA LEU A 32 8.59 10.55 18.81
C LEU A 32 9.70 10.50 17.76
N LEU A 33 9.73 9.45 16.92
CA LEU A 33 10.70 9.33 15.84
C LEU A 33 10.57 10.50 14.86
N VAL A 34 9.36 10.80 14.40
CA VAL A 34 9.11 11.89 13.45
C VAL A 34 9.44 13.24 14.08
N ALA A 35 9.07 13.47 15.35
CA ALA A 35 9.42 14.69 16.06
C ALA A 35 10.94 14.86 16.20
N ALA A 36 11.66 13.80 16.56
CA ALA A 36 13.11 13.81 16.67
C ALA A 36 13.78 14.08 15.32
N MET A 37 13.33 13.41 14.25
CA MET A 37 13.82 13.65 12.89
C MET A 37 13.54 15.08 12.44
N PHE A 38 12.35 15.60 12.71
CA PHE A 38 11.97 16.98 12.37
C PHE A 38 12.89 17.97 13.09
N VAL A 39 13.09 17.83 14.41
CA VAL A 39 14.03 18.70 15.16
C VAL A 39 15.45 18.59 14.60
N ALA A 40 15.89 17.38 14.25
CA ALA A 40 17.21 17.15 13.67
C ALA A 40 17.40 17.89 12.33
N THR A 41 16.38 17.99 11.48
CA THR A 41 16.51 18.74 10.22
C THR A 41 16.66 20.24 10.45
N PHE A 42 15.97 20.83 11.43
CA PHE A 42 16.18 22.24 11.79
C PHE A 42 17.55 22.47 12.41
N PHE A 43 18.01 21.55 13.27
CA PHE A 43 19.34 21.62 13.85
C PHE A 43 20.43 21.57 12.76
N LEU A 44 20.31 20.66 11.79
CA LEU A 44 21.22 20.60 10.64
C LEU A 44 21.16 21.88 9.78
N GLY A 45 19.96 22.41 9.52
CA GLY A 45 19.78 23.65 8.77
C GLY A 45 20.45 24.84 9.45
N TYR A 46 20.24 24.98 10.77
CA TYR A 46 20.87 26.02 11.57
C TYR A 46 22.40 25.88 11.60
N TRP A 47 22.91 24.65 11.76
CA TRP A 47 24.34 24.40 11.71
C TRP A 47 24.94 24.76 10.35
N GLN A 48 24.25 24.47 9.25
CA GLN A 48 24.70 24.87 7.91
C GLN A 48 24.66 26.39 7.71
N LEU A 49 23.66 27.08 8.28
CA LEU A 49 23.56 28.53 8.23
C LEU A 49 24.76 29.20 8.93
N THR A 50 25.09 28.76 10.14
CA THR A 50 26.28 29.27 10.87
C THR A 50 27.59 28.98 10.12
N LYS A 51 27.69 27.86 9.38
CA LYS A 51 28.83 27.58 8.50
C LYS A 51 28.85 28.43 7.23
N ALA A 52 27.68 28.75 6.66
CA ALA A 52 27.58 29.63 5.49
C ALA A 52 28.08 31.03 5.83
N GLU A 53 27.66 31.58 6.97
CA GLU A 53 28.07 32.89 7.47
C GLU A 53 29.58 32.97 7.76
N ALA A 54 30.20 31.87 8.19
CA ALA A 54 31.63 31.77 8.47
C ALA A 54 32.52 31.61 7.22
N GLY A 55 31.99 31.82 6.01
CA GLY A 55 32.73 31.75 4.74
C GLY A 55 32.31 30.63 3.78
N GLY A 56 31.23 29.91 4.09
CA GLY A 56 30.63 28.93 3.18
C GLY A 56 29.73 29.61 2.15
N GLY A 57 30.11 29.57 0.87
CA GLY A 57 29.38 30.24 -0.22
C GLY A 57 27.91 29.79 -0.40
N ALA A 58 27.28 30.25 -1.48
CA ALA A 58 25.83 30.08 -1.76
C ALA A 58 25.28 28.64 -1.67
N VAL A 59 26.14 27.62 -1.82
CA VAL A 59 25.78 26.20 -1.68
C VAL A 59 25.39 25.84 -0.23
N ASN A 60 26.06 26.39 0.79
CA ASN A 60 25.68 26.10 2.18
C ASN A 60 24.31 26.73 2.54
N TRP A 61 23.98 27.87 1.92
CA TRP A 61 22.68 28.51 2.06
C TRP A 61 21.53 27.65 1.51
N SER A 62 21.72 27.02 0.34
CA SER A 62 20.69 26.15 -0.22
C SER A 62 20.45 24.94 0.68
N TYR A 63 21.51 24.33 1.25
CA TYR A 63 21.37 23.26 2.22
C TYR A 63 20.66 23.71 3.51
N ALA A 64 21.01 24.89 4.03
CA ALA A 64 20.39 25.45 5.23
C ALA A 64 18.86 25.61 5.10
N LEU A 65 18.37 25.96 3.90
CA LEU A 65 16.95 26.07 3.59
C LEU A 65 16.31 24.73 3.17
N GLN A 66 17.06 23.87 2.50
CA GLN A 66 16.62 22.56 2.06
C GLN A 66 16.30 21.63 3.24
N TRP A 67 17.09 21.67 4.31
CA TRP A 67 16.87 20.81 5.47
C TRP A 67 15.49 21.03 6.14
N PRO A 68 15.07 22.27 6.48
CA PRO A 68 13.71 22.55 6.94
C PRO A 68 12.64 22.10 5.95
N LEU A 69 12.84 22.32 4.64
CA LEU A 69 11.88 21.90 3.61
C LEU A 69 11.65 20.38 3.63
N TYR A 70 12.72 19.59 3.76
CA TYR A 70 12.61 18.15 3.93
C TYR A 70 11.95 17.75 5.24
N GLY A 71 12.19 18.48 6.33
CA GLY A 71 11.46 18.31 7.59
C GLY A 71 9.94 18.48 7.41
N PHE A 72 9.51 19.58 6.78
CA PHE A 72 8.09 19.82 6.51
C PHE A 72 7.49 18.81 5.54
N MET A 73 8.22 18.42 4.50
CA MET A 73 7.78 17.39 3.56
C MET A 73 7.57 16.06 4.28
N GLY A 74 8.53 15.62 5.10
CA GLY A 74 8.41 14.40 5.90
C GLY A 74 7.25 14.46 6.89
N LEU A 75 7.08 15.61 7.58
CA LEU A 75 5.95 15.84 8.47
C LEU A 75 4.61 15.76 7.72
N TRP A 76 4.51 16.34 6.53
CA TRP A 76 3.30 16.25 5.72
C TRP A 76 2.99 14.81 5.28
N PHE A 77 4.00 14.06 4.82
CA PHE A 77 3.81 12.63 4.50
C PHE A 77 3.35 11.83 5.71
N TYR A 78 3.91 12.13 6.88
CA TYR A 78 3.50 11.52 8.13
C TYR A 78 2.05 11.84 8.49
N LEU A 79 1.65 13.12 8.44
CA LEU A 79 0.26 13.53 8.68
C LEU A 79 -0.71 12.91 7.68
N ARG A 80 -0.28 12.77 6.41
CA ARG A 80 -1.05 12.07 5.39
C ARG A 80 -1.20 10.59 5.71
N MET A 81 -0.14 9.93 6.16
CA MET A 81 -0.17 8.53 6.60
C MET A 81 -1.12 8.35 7.79
N VAL A 82 -1.01 9.20 8.82
CA VAL A 82 -1.94 9.25 9.96
C VAL A 82 -3.37 9.41 9.46
N ARG A 83 -3.62 10.34 8.53
CA ARG A 83 -4.95 10.57 7.96
C ARG A 83 -5.48 9.33 7.25
N ILE A 84 -4.67 8.66 6.43
CA ILE A 84 -5.06 7.43 5.73
C ILE A 84 -5.45 6.36 6.75
N GLU A 85 -4.62 6.15 7.78
CA GLU A 85 -4.91 5.18 8.83
C GLU A 85 -6.22 5.49 9.58
N MET A 86 -6.48 6.78 9.87
CA MET A 86 -7.72 7.20 10.53
C MET A 86 -8.97 6.93 9.69
N HIS A 87 -8.85 6.90 8.36
CA HIS A 87 -9.96 6.60 7.44
C HIS A 87 -10.02 5.11 7.08
N ARG A 88 -9.09 4.27 7.56
CA ARG A 88 -9.08 2.84 7.31
C ARG A 88 -10.14 2.13 8.16
N ASP A 89 -10.93 1.27 7.51
CA ASP A 89 -12.00 0.54 8.17
C ASP A 89 -11.42 -0.50 9.16
N PRO A 90 -11.91 -0.60 10.41
CA PRO A 90 -11.59 -1.71 11.31
C PRO A 90 -11.68 -3.11 10.69
N ASP A 91 -12.59 -3.34 9.75
CA ASP A 91 -12.77 -4.67 9.15
C ASP A 91 -11.64 -5.05 8.16
N ASP A 92 -10.82 -4.09 7.68
CA ASP A 92 -9.65 -4.36 6.81
C ASP A 92 -8.50 -5.10 7.51
N ASP A 93 -8.44 -5.06 8.84
CA ASP A 93 -7.41 -5.75 9.63
C ASP A 93 -7.81 -7.19 9.97
N ARG A 94 -9.02 -7.61 9.61
CA ARG A 94 -9.40 -9.02 9.71
C ARG A 94 -8.63 -9.74 8.61
N PRO A 95 -7.80 -10.75 8.94
CA PRO A 95 -7.13 -11.53 7.93
C PRO A 95 -8.20 -12.17 7.06
N SER A 96 -8.43 -11.60 5.87
CA SER A 96 -9.29 -12.19 4.89
C SER A 96 -8.64 -13.51 4.49
N THR A 97 -9.31 -14.61 4.81
CA THR A 97 -8.96 -15.94 4.26
C THR A 97 -9.37 -16.02 2.77
N GLU A 98 -9.76 -14.89 2.19
CA GLU A 98 -9.98 -14.75 0.77
C GLU A 98 -8.60 -14.53 0.13
N VAL A 99 -7.98 -15.65 -0.26
CA VAL A 99 -6.85 -15.62 -1.17
C VAL A 99 -7.32 -14.89 -2.42
N VAL A 100 -6.95 -13.62 -2.58
CA VAL A 100 -7.11 -12.89 -3.84
C VAL A 100 -6.12 -13.52 -4.81
N LEU A 101 -6.50 -14.68 -5.35
CA LEU A 101 -5.84 -15.23 -6.52
C LEU A 101 -5.97 -14.16 -7.59
N TYR A 102 -4.85 -13.69 -8.12
CA TYR A 102 -4.86 -12.85 -9.31
C TYR A 102 -5.69 -13.54 -10.38
N GLN A 103 -6.91 -13.08 -10.58
CA GLN A 103 -7.80 -13.62 -11.57
C GLN A 103 -7.33 -13.04 -12.89
N ARG A 104 -6.51 -13.81 -13.61
CA ARG A 104 -6.01 -13.43 -14.95
C ARG A 104 -7.20 -12.91 -15.76
N PRO A 105 -7.12 -11.73 -16.37
CA PRO A 105 -8.18 -11.22 -17.24
C PRO A 105 -8.57 -12.30 -18.25
N ARG A 106 -9.82 -12.77 -18.19
CA ARG A 106 -10.33 -13.76 -19.14
C ARG A 106 -10.60 -13.03 -20.45
N ILE A 107 -9.67 -13.18 -21.40
CA ILE A 107 -9.86 -12.76 -22.78
C ILE A 107 -10.88 -13.73 -23.39
N ASP A 108 -12.00 -13.22 -23.90
CA ASP A 108 -13.00 -14.04 -24.58
C ASP A 108 -12.50 -14.39 -25.99
N THR A 109 -11.88 -15.56 -26.08
CA THR A 109 -11.38 -16.12 -27.34
C THR A 109 -12.28 -17.24 -27.88
N SER A 110 -13.52 -17.33 -27.40
CA SER A 110 -14.45 -18.43 -27.71
C SER A 110 -14.83 -18.55 -29.20
N GLY A 111 -14.58 -17.50 -29.98
CA GLY A 111 -14.84 -17.46 -31.43
C GLY A 111 -13.59 -17.42 -32.31
N ASP A 112 -12.38 -17.57 -31.77
CA ASP A 112 -11.15 -17.49 -32.55
C ASP A 112 -10.85 -18.83 -33.26
N PRO A 113 -10.95 -18.89 -34.61
CA PRO A 113 -10.69 -20.11 -35.37
C PRO A 113 -9.23 -20.58 -35.25
N GLU A 114 -8.28 -19.67 -35.02
CA GLU A 114 -6.86 -20.01 -34.87
C GLU A 114 -6.62 -20.78 -33.57
N LEU A 115 -7.25 -20.34 -32.48
CA LEU A 115 -7.17 -21.02 -31.18
C LEU A 115 -7.85 -22.40 -31.21
N ALA A 116 -8.97 -22.53 -31.93
CA ALA A 116 -9.65 -23.82 -32.07
C ALA A 116 -8.77 -24.83 -32.83
N ALA A 117 -8.12 -24.40 -33.92
CA ALA A 117 -7.19 -25.23 -34.68
C ALA A 117 -5.96 -25.61 -33.83
N TYR A 118 -5.43 -24.67 -33.05
CA TYR A 118 -4.29 -24.93 -32.16
C TYR A 118 -4.63 -25.93 -31.05
N ASN A 119 -5.80 -25.80 -30.42
CA ASN A 119 -6.25 -26.74 -29.38
C ASN A 119 -6.47 -28.16 -29.94
N ALA A 120 -7.00 -28.27 -31.17
CA ALA A 120 -7.13 -29.56 -31.86
C ALA A 120 -5.76 -30.20 -32.13
N TYR A 121 -4.78 -29.40 -32.56
CA TYR A 121 -3.41 -29.87 -32.76
C TYR A 121 -2.74 -30.32 -31.46
N LEU A 122 -2.93 -29.58 -30.36
CA LEU A 122 -2.44 -29.99 -29.04
C LEU A 122 -3.08 -31.30 -28.56
N ALA A 123 -4.36 -31.50 -28.83
CA ALA A 123 -5.06 -32.75 -28.50
C ALA A 123 -4.45 -33.94 -29.25
N GLU A 124 -4.20 -33.79 -30.56
CA GLU A 124 -3.54 -34.82 -31.37
C GLU A 124 -2.13 -35.16 -30.85
N LEU A 125 -1.33 -34.15 -30.51
CA LEU A 125 -0.01 -34.37 -29.92
C LEU A 125 -0.09 -35.11 -28.58
N ASN A 126 -1.07 -34.78 -27.74
CA ASN A 126 -1.27 -35.44 -26.46
C ASN A 126 -1.67 -36.91 -26.65
N GLU A 127 -2.57 -37.21 -27.58
CA GLU A 127 -2.95 -38.58 -27.92
C GLU A 127 -1.76 -39.40 -28.43
N ARG A 128 -0.94 -38.81 -29.31
CA ARG A 128 0.30 -39.45 -29.79
C ARG A 128 1.29 -39.70 -28.65
N ALA A 129 1.48 -38.74 -27.75
CA ALA A 129 2.38 -38.86 -26.61
C ALA A 129 1.90 -39.94 -25.62
N LEU A 130 0.60 -39.99 -25.33
CA LEU A 130 -0.02 -41.02 -24.49
C LEU A 130 0.07 -42.40 -25.15
N GLY A 131 -0.16 -42.50 -26.46
CA GLY A 131 0.03 -43.73 -27.23
C GLY A 131 1.46 -44.25 -27.20
N GLN A 132 2.45 -43.36 -27.35
CA GLN A 132 3.88 -43.70 -27.22
C GLN A 132 4.25 -44.15 -25.80
N ARG A 133 3.72 -43.48 -24.77
CA ARG A 133 3.96 -43.84 -23.37
C ARG A 133 3.38 -45.21 -23.04
N ASN A 134 2.19 -45.53 -23.54
CA ASN A 134 1.55 -46.84 -23.36
C ASN A 134 2.28 -47.95 -24.13
N ALA A 135 2.81 -47.67 -25.32
CA ALA A 135 3.61 -48.63 -26.10
C ALA A 135 5.01 -48.90 -25.50
N GLY A 136 5.59 -47.93 -24.79
CA GLY A 136 6.90 -48.06 -24.13
C GLY A 136 6.89 -48.77 -22.77
N HIS A 137 5.72 -48.90 -22.11
CA HIS A 137 5.58 -49.54 -20.78
C HIS A 137 5.14 -51.02 -20.84
N GLY A 138 4.97 -51.58 -22.05
CA GLY A 138 4.55 -52.96 -22.28
C GLY A 138 5.68 -53.94 -22.63
N ARG A 139 6.92 -53.66 -22.21
CA ARG A 139 8.07 -54.55 -22.33
C ARG A 139 8.69 -54.83 -20.97
#